data_AF-A0A1Q7LB98-F1
#
_entry.id   AF-A0A1Q7LB98-F1
#
_cell.length_a   1.000
_cell.length_b   1.000
_cell.length_c   1.000
_cell.angle_alpha   90.00
_cell.angle_beta   90.00
_cell.angle_gamma   90.00
#
_symmetry.space_group_name_H-M   'P 1'
#
loop_
_entity.id
_entity.type
_entity.pdbx_description
1 polymer ?
#
loop_
_entity_poly.entity_id
_entity_poly.type
_entity_poly.pdbx_seq_one_letter_code
_entity_poly.pdbx_strand_id
1 'polypeptide(L)' 'MKDQLEGLVSQMVERGILFNEAICEFEKRFIKRVLDRASGNQSRAAELLGIHRNTLSRKIDEYKLESNGHRRRSR' A
#
# COMPACT_ATOMS: atom_id res chain seq x y z
N MET A 1 -1.08 -12.77 15.50
CA MET A 1 -0.97 -11.43 14.86
C MET A 1 -0.15 -10.45 15.69
N LYS A 2 -0.48 -10.19 16.96
CA LYS A 2 0.31 -9.27 17.83
C LYS A 2 1.79 -9.65 17.90
N ASP A 3 2.08 -10.92 18.15
CA ASP A 3 3.44 -11.46 18.28
C ASP A 3 4.30 -11.30 17.00
N GLN A 4 3.72 -11.58 15.84
CA GLN A 4 4.40 -11.46 14.53
C GLN A 4 4.67 -10.00 14.15
N LEU A 5 3.76 -9.08 14.51
CA LEU A 5 3.95 -7.65 14.25
C LEU A 5 5.04 -7.09 15.17
N GLU A 6 5.05 -7.49 16.43
CA GLU A 6 6.05 -7.07 17.42
C GLU A 6 7.47 -7.53 17.00
N GLY A 7 7.60 -8.78 16.55
CA GLY A 7 8.87 -9.29 16.01
C GLY A 7 9.33 -8.55 14.75
N LEU A 8 8.42 -8.20 13.84
CA LEU A 8 8.76 -7.39 12.67
C LEU A 8 9.24 -5.99 13.07
N VAL A 9 8.54 -5.33 14.00
CA VAL A 9 8.91 -4.00 14.49
C VAL A 9 10.28 -4.03 15.16
N SER A 10 10.56 -5.02 16.00
CA SER A 10 11.88 -5.20 16.62
C SER A 10 12.98 -5.29 15.57
N GLN A 11 12.81 -6.13 14.54
CA GLN A 11 13.76 -6.26 13.44
C GLN A 11 13.96 -4.96 12.65
N MET A 12 12.90 -4.16 12.44
CA MET A 12 13.00 -2.88 11.74
C MET A 12 13.80 -1.86 12.55
N VAL A 13 13.60 -1.83 13.88
CA VAL A 13 14.34 -0.95 14.79
C VAL A 13 15.81 -1.39 14.88
N GLU A 14 16.08 -2.69 15.03
CA GLU A 14 17.45 -3.23 15.10
C GLU A 14 18.24 -2.99 13.81
N ARG A 15 17.58 -2.96 12.66
CA ARG A 15 18.19 -2.62 11.36
C ARG A 15 18.33 -1.12 11.11
N GLY A 16 17.89 -0.27 12.04
CA GLY A 16 17.97 1.18 11.92
C GLY A 16 17.02 1.77 10.88
N ILE A 17 15.92 1.07 10.54
CA ILE A 17 14.92 1.61 9.62
C ILE A 17 14.21 2.78 10.30
N LEU A 18 14.23 3.94 9.66
CA LEU A 18 13.55 5.12 10.17
C LEU A 18 12.04 4.93 10.16
N PHE A 19 11.37 5.51 11.14
CA PHE A 19 9.91 5.43 11.26
C PHE A 19 9.18 5.86 9.98
N ASN A 20 9.65 6.92 9.31
CA ASN A 20 9.06 7.38 8.04
C ASN A 20 9.23 6.34 6.92
N GLU A 21 10.37 5.66 6.84
CA GLU A 21 10.58 4.61 5.84
C GLU A 21 9.70 3.39 6.14
N ALA A 22 9.57 3.02 7.42
CA ALA A 22 8.70 1.94 7.85
C ALA A 22 7.23 2.21 7.47
N ILE A 23 6.74 3.42 7.73
CA ILE A 23 5.39 3.84 7.33
C ILE A 23 5.23 3.79 5.81
N CYS A 24 6.18 4.35 5.05
CA CYS A 24 6.12 4.39 3.60
C CYS A 24 6.05 2.97 3.00
N GLU A 25 6.93 2.07 3.44
CA GLU A 25 6.94 0.67 2.99
C GLU A 25 5.67 -0.09 3.40
N PHE A 26 5.19 0.11 4.64
CA PHE A 26 3.96 -0.50 5.10
C PHE A 26 2.77 -0.03 4.25
N GLU A 27 2.60 1.28 4.09
CA GLU A 27 1.49 1.87 3.35
C GLU A 27 1.50 1.42 1.89
N LYS A 28 2.66 1.45 1.23
CA LYS A 28 2.85 0.95 -0.13
C LYS A 28 2.41 -0.51 -0.28
N ARG A 29 2.88 -1.39 0.62
CA ARG A 29 2.56 -2.82 0.58
C ARG A 29 1.09 -3.09 0.90
N PHE A 30 0.53 -2.37 1.86
CA PHE A 30 -0.85 -2.52 2.28
C PHE A 30 -1.82 -2.11 1.17
N ILE A 31 -1.61 -0.92 0.58
CA ILE A 31 -2.41 -0.43 -0.56
C ILE A 31 -2.31 -1.39 -1.74
N LYS A 32 -1.11 -1.88 -2.07
CA LYS A 32 -0.93 -2.86 -3.16
C LYS A 32 -1.73 -4.13 -2.92
N ARG A 33 -1.72 -4.68 -1.70
CA ARG A 33 -2.50 -5.88 -1.36
C ARG A 33 -4.01 -5.65 -1.45
N VAL A 34 -4.49 -4.48 -1.05
CA VAL A 34 -5.92 -4.16 -1.16
C VAL A 34 -6.32 -3.94 -2.62
N LEU A 35 -5.48 -3.29 -3.43
CA LEU A 35 -5.71 -3.14 -4.87
C LEU A 35 -5.76 -4.48 -5.59
N ASP A 36 -4.85 -5.40 -5.26
CA ASP A 36 -4.84 -6.76 -5.80
C ASP A 36 -6.13 -7.52 -5.47
N ARG A 37 -6.57 -7.44 -4.20
CA ARG A 37 -7.85 -7.99 -3.75
C ARG A 37 -9.07 -7.35 -4.43
N ALA A 38 -8.97 -6.08 -4.80
CA ALA A 38 -9.98 -5.37 -5.57
C ALA A 38 -9.85 -5.56 -7.10
N SER A 39 -8.91 -6.40 -7.56
CA SER A 39 -8.60 -6.64 -8.98
C SER A 39 -8.30 -5.36 -9.76
N GLY A 40 -7.63 -4.39 -9.11
CA GLY A 40 -7.30 -3.09 -9.69
C GLY A 40 -8.45 -2.07 -9.69
N ASN A 41 -9.62 -2.40 -9.13
CA ASN A 41 -10.71 -1.44 -8.97
C ASN A 41 -10.40 -0.48 -7.81
N GLN A 42 -9.99 0.74 -8.16
CA GLN A 42 -9.64 1.78 -7.19
C GLN A 42 -10.82 2.20 -6.29
N SER A 43 -12.05 2.24 -6.81
CA SER A 43 -13.21 2.61 -6.00
C SER A 43 -13.45 1.57 -4.90
N ARG A 44 -13.45 0.29 -5.29
CA ARG A 44 -13.60 -0.83 -4.34
C ARG A 44 -12.43 -0.91 -3.37
N ALA A 45 -11.20 -0.65 -3.84
CA ALA A 45 -10.03 -0.60 -2.97
C ALA A 45 -10.10 0.56 -1.96
N ALA A 46 -10.61 1.72 -2.36
CA ALA A 46 -10.81 2.87 -1.49
C ALA A 46 -11.85 2.57 -0.39
N GLU A 47 -12.94 1.90 -0.74
CA GLU A 47 -13.94 1.41 0.22
C GLU A 47 -13.33 0.40 1.21
N LEU A 48 -12.53 -0.55 0.73
CA LEU A 48 -11.84 -1.53 1.58
C LEU A 48 -10.79 -0.90 2.52
N LEU A 49 -10.13 0.17 2.07
CA LEU A 49 -9.17 0.93 2.87
C LEU A 49 -9.87 1.93 3.81
N GLY A 50 -11.15 2.23 3.60
CA GLY A 50 -11.87 3.26 4.35
C GLY A 50 -11.38 4.69 4.06
N ILE A 51 -10.81 4.93 2.88
CA ILE A 51 -10.29 6.26 2.50
C ILE A 51 -11.01 6.78 1.25
N HIS A 52 -10.95 8.09 1.06
CA HIS A 52 -11.50 8.68 -0.16
C HIS A 52 -10.71 8.23 -1.39
N ARG A 53 -11.42 7.91 -2.50
CA ARG A 53 -10.80 7.45 -3.76
C ARG A 53 -9.72 8.41 -4.27
N ASN A 54 -9.91 9.73 -4.14
CA ASN A 54 -8.91 10.71 -4.57
C ASN A 54 -7.61 10.62 -3.76
N THR A 55 -7.71 10.31 -2.46
CA THR A 55 -6.56 10.08 -1.59
C THR A 55 -5.82 8.81 -2.00
N LEU A 56 -6.58 7.73 -2.27
CA LEU A 56 -6.00 6.49 -2.79
C LEU A 56 -5.30 6.73 -4.13
N SER A 57 -5.92 7.45 -5.06
CA SER A 57 -5.35 7.75 -6.38
C SER A 57 -4.03 8.53 -6.26
N ARG A 58 -3.94 9.51 -5.37
CA ARG A 58 -2.70 10.24 -5.10
C ARG A 58 -1.62 9.33 -4.53
N LYS A 59 -1.95 8.47 -3.56
CA LYS A 59 -1.01 7.50 -2.99
C LYS A 59 -0.52 6.47 -4.01
N ILE A 60 -1.38 6.02 -4.92
CA ILE A 60 -0.99 5.11 -6.01
C ILE A 60 0.04 5.77 -6.93
N ASP A 61 -0.18 7.04 -7.27
CA ASP A 61 0.71 7.82 -8.13
C ASP A 61 2.05 8.09 -7.43
N GLU A 62 2.01 8.56 -6.18
CA GLU A 62 3.17 8.84 -5.33
C GLU A 62 4.06 7.60 -5.13
N TYR A 63 3.45 6.44 -4.89
CA TYR A 63 4.18 5.19 -4.70
C TYR A 63 4.46 4.41 -5.99
N LYS A 64 4.07 4.95 -7.15
CA LYS A 64 4.14 4.29 -8.46
C LYS A 64 3.65 2.84 -8.41
N LEU A 65 2.53 2.62 -7.72
CA LEU A 65 1.97 1.30 -7.51
C LEU A 65 1.35 0.82 -8.82
N GLU A 66 2.17 0.11 -9.63
CA GLU A 66 1.68 -0.56 -10.83
C GLU A 66 0.63 -1.59 -10.42
N SER A 67 -0.63 -1.26 -10.71
CA SER A 67 -1.71 -2.25 -10.66
C SER A 67 -1.42 -3.22 -11.80
N ASN A 68 -1.23 -4.50 -11.48
CA ASN A 68 -0.92 -5.60 -12.41
C ASN A 68 -2.06 -5.91 -13.40
N GLY A 69 -2.84 -4.90 -13.78
CA GLY A 69 -4.03 -5.01 -14.60
C GLY A 69 -3.97 -4.26 -15.91
N HIS A 70 -3.45 -3.02 -16.00
CA HIS A 70 -3.78 -2.17 -17.15
C HIS A 70 -2.59 -1.35 -17.70
N ARG A 71 -1.70 -2.03 -18.45
CA ARG A 71 -1.20 -1.49 -19.74
C ARG A 71 -2.35 -1.50 -20.77
N ARG A 72 -3.46 -0.84 -20.46
CA ARG A 72 -4.51 -0.56 -21.43
C ARG A 72 -4.83 0.92 -21.39
N ARG A 73 -4.00 1.66 -22.13
CA ARG A 73 -4.39 2.59 -23.21
C ARG A 73 -3.46 3.80 -23.20
N SER A 74 -2.38 3.67 -23.97
CA SER A 74 -1.90 4.79 -24.78
C SER A 74 -3.08 5.27 -25.63
N ARG A 75 -3.39 6.55 -25.51
CA ARG A 75 -3.94 7.40 -26.57
C ARG A 75 -3.21 8.72 -26.47
#